data_AF-A0A953EXP3-F1
#
_entry.id   AF-A0A953EXP3-F1
#
_cell.length_a   1.000
_cell.length_b   1.000
_cell.length_c   1.000
_cell.angle_alpha   90.00
_cell.angle_beta   90.00
_cell.angle_gamma   90.00
#
_symmetry.space_group_name_H-M   'P 1'
#
loop_
_entity.id
_entity.type
_entity.pdbx_description
1 polymer ?
#
loop_
_entity_poly.entity_id
_entity_poly.type
_entity_poly.pdbx_seq_one_letter_code
_entity_poly.pdbx_strand_id
1 'polypeptide(L)'
;MTSAETPETNSYPGPDVEWASQPDWRERFPALLLLRAPRVALDPRLLVVGALGLWLTVVGWWALGNVFDGGDDPAMTQLQQRLGSGDWSLRASAPETASVQARIPGGVEVAGTSYMPGGRWLPLEFLGSWSMLSRPLRSIFDPQLNVVGFTYALLCGLWTVAVWSYCGGIITHIAAVRLAREERVALGAAHRHTLKKYGAYFWAPLFPLVGVALLSLPIVAVGWLMRFDAGILALSLAWPLCLVAGLVMMVFLVGLAFGWPLMWSTISVEGTDSFDALSRTYAYVYQRPLHYLGYVVVVCILGLLASAVVTLFTSGVVLLSLWGASWSTGGARMAQVVSELPSVTAPLAWFGPTPMVDATAEAPTFSGVGRAGVAVLGFWVACVQYLALGFGVSYFWSASTAIYLLLRKEVDAAELDDVKLEGEQAHYGLPQLRRDSVGVAAVAEDEANGADEADPVAQDHVARENAAASAEKNGE
;
A
#
# COMPACT_ATOMS: atom_id res chain seq x y z
N MET A 1 12.22 76.96 -42.39
CA MET A 1 12.63 76.89 -40.98
C MET A 1 11.60 76.03 -40.30
N THR A 2 11.99 74.78 -40.10
CA THR A 2 11.15 73.60 -39.97
C THR A 2 10.91 73.31 -38.49
N SER A 3 9.66 72.95 -38.16
CA SER A 3 9.18 72.66 -36.81
C SER A 3 9.92 71.52 -36.13
N ALA A 4 10.01 71.63 -34.80
CA ALA A 4 10.60 70.66 -33.89
C ALA A 4 9.81 69.34 -33.86
N GLU A 5 10.52 68.22 -34.05
CA GLU A 5 10.04 66.87 -33.70
C GLU A 5 10.59 66.48 -32.32
N THR A 6 9.68 66.19 -31.40
CA THR A 6 9.92 65.49 -30.13
C THR A 6 10.15 64.00 -30.39
N PRO A 7 11.05 63.32 -29.65
CA PRO A 7 11.28 61.90 -29.84
C PRO A 7 10.08 61.09 -29.32
N GLU A 8 9.51 60.23 -30.18
CA GLU A 8 8.49 59.26 -29.83
C GLU A 8 9.00 58.33 -28.72
N THR A 9 8.35 58.38 -27.57
CA THR A 9 8.48 57.35 -26.53
C THR A 9 7.88 56.06 -27.06
N ASN A 10 8.72 55.08 -27.33
CA ASN A 10 8.34 53.71 -27.64
C ASN A 10 7.54 53.14 -26.45
N SER A 11 6.21 53.21 -26.53
CA SER A 11 5.31 52.63 -25.55
C SER A 11 5.33 51.11 -25.73
N TYR A 12 6.08 50.42 -24.87
CA TYR A 12 5.87 48.99 -24.66
C TYR A 12 4.39 48.76 -24.29
N PRO A 13 3.66 47.86 -24.96
CA PRO A 13 2.35 47.45 -24.47
C PRO A 13 2.55 46.81 -23.09
N GLY A 14 1.81 47.30 -22.10
CA GLY A 14 1.83 46.80 -20.73
C GLY A 14 1.51 45.29 -20.68
N PRO A 15 1.97 44.58 -19.63
CA PRO A 15 1.81 43.14 -19.49
C PRO A 15 0.39 42.77 -19.01
N ASP A 16 -0.64 43.36 -19.60
CA ASP A 16 -2.05 43.10 -19.24
C ASP A 16 -2.65 42.07 -20.21
N VAL A 17 -1.80 41.18 -20.74
CA VAL A 17 -2.29 39.93 -21.31
C VAL A 17 -2.64 39.07 -20.10
N GLU A 18 -3.92 39.14 -19.69
CA GLU A 18 -4.55 38.04 -18.97
C GLU A 18 -4.30 36.78 -19.80
N TRP A 19 -3.22 36.07 -19.48
CA TRP A 19 -3.06 34.69 -19.86
C TRP A 19 -4.32 34.03 -19.31
N ALA A 20 -5.25 33.68 -20.20
CA ALA A 20 -6.38 32.87 -19.82
C ALA A 20 -5.79 31.65 -19.12
N SER A 21 -5.92 31.61 -17.80
CA SER A 21 -5.38 30.53 -16.99
C SER A 21 -5.88 29.25 -17.61
N GLN A 22 -4.95 28.41 -18.09
CA GLN A 22 -5.37 27.12 -18.60
C GLN A 22 -6.20 26.49 -17.49
N PRO A 23 -7.43 26.05 -17.78
CA PRO A 23 -8.31 25.62 -16.73
C PRO A 23 -7.63 24.50 -15.97
N ASP A 24 -7.27 24.76 -14.70
CA ASP A 24 -6.66 23.72 -13.88
C ASP A 24 -7.76 22.74 -13.48
N TRP A 25 -7.84 21.66 -14.24
CA TRP A 25 -8.82 20.61 -14.00
C TRP A 25 -8.64 19.94 -12.63
N ARG A 26 -7.47 20.06 -11.98
CA ARG A 26 -7.26 19.57 -10.60
C ARG A 26 -7.98 20.41 -9.56
N GLU A 27 -8.04 21.73 -9.79
CA GLU A 27 -8.79 22.62 -8.92
C GLU A 27 -10.29 22.39 -9.09
N ARG A 28 -10.74 22.26 -10.34
CA ARG A 28 -12.17 22.16 -10.68
C ARG A 28 -12.78 20.77 -10.42
N PHE A 29 -12.02 19.70 -10.65
CA PHE A 29 -12.44 18.32 -10.41
C PHE A 29 -11.36 17.52 -9.68
N PRO A 30 -11.18 17.74 -8.35
CA PRO A 30 -10.15 17.07 -7.56
C PRO A 30 -10.25 15.54 -7.64
N ALA A 31 -11.46 14.99 -7.75
CA ALA A 31 -11.72 13.56 -7.84
C ALA A 31 -11.01 12.87 -9.03
N LEU A 32 -10.57 13.60 -10.07
CA LEU A 32 -9.73 13.06 -11.15
C LEU A 32 -8.39 12.50 -10.64
N LEU A 33 -7.95 12.89 -9.45
CA LEU A 33 -6.79 12.33 -8.77
C LEU A 33 -6.91 10.80 -8.60
N LEU A 34 -8.13 10.28 -8.34
CA LEU A 34 -8.37 8.84 -8.17
C LEU A 34 -8.05 8.04 -9.45
N LEU A 35 -8.24 8.63 -10.63
CA LEU A 35 -7.93 7.99 -11.92
C LEU A 35 -6.43 7.74 -12.12
N ARG A 36 -5.58 8.45 -11.35
CA ARG A 36 -4.13 8.30 -11.41
C ARG A 36 -3.61 7.20 -10.48
N ALA A 37 -4.37 6.81 -9.46
CA ALA A 37 -3.97 5.79 -8.49
C ALA A 37 -3.61 4.44 -9.14
N PRO A 38 -4.36 3.90 -10.13
CA PRO A 38 -3.97 2.67 -10.83
C PRO A 38 -2.61 2.79 -11.54
N ARG A 39 -2.36 3.92 -12.21
CA ARG A 39 -1.10 4.16 -12.92
C ARG A 39 0.08 4.27 -11.97
N VAL A 40 -0.11 4.89 -10.81
CA VAL A 40 0.92 4.93 -9.76
C VAL A 40 1.20 3.51 -9.27
N ALA A 41 0.16 2.74 -8.96
CA ALA A 41 0.30 1.37 -8.47
C ALA A 41 0.98 0.40 -9.44
N LEU A 42 0.92 0.67 -10.75
CA LEU A 42 1.61 -0.11 -11.79
C LEU A 42 3.12 0.19 -11.90
N ASP A 43 3.68 1.09 -11.08
CA ASP A 43 5.12 1.28 -11.07
C ASP A 43 5.85 -0.01 -10.68
N PRO A 44 6.83 -0.49 -11.48
CA PRO A 44 7.54 -1.73 -11.19
C PRO A 44 8.17 -1.78 -9.79
N ARG A 45 8.63 -0.63 -9.27
CA ARG A 45 9.22 -0.53 -7.93
C ARG A 45 8.18 -0.80 -6.86
N LEU A 46 6.97 -0.26 -7.03
CA LEU A 46 5.86 -0.44 -6.10
C LEU A 46 5.35 -1.88 -6.15
N LEU A 47 5.22 -2.47 -7.35
CA LEU A 47 4.87 -3.88 -7.51
C LEU A 47 5.83 -4.81 -6.76
N VAL A 48 7.14 -4.57 -6.88
CA VAL A 48 8.16 -5.35 -6.17
C VAL A 48 8.07 -5.17 -4.66
N VAL A 49 7.91 -3.93 -4.17
CA VAL A 49 7.76 -3.66 -2.72
C VAL A 49 6.47 -4.27 -2.16
N GLY A 50 5.38 -4.20 -2.93
CA GLY A 50 4.09 -4.80 -2.59
C GLY A 50 4.15 -6.33 -2.55
N ALA A 51 4.75 -6.94 -3.57
CA ALA A 51 5.00 -8.37 -3.61
C ALA A 51 5.89 -8.82 -2.45
N LEU A 52 7.01 -8.13 -2.19
CA LEU A 52 7.88 -8.43 -1.05
C LEU A 52 7.12 -8.32 0.29
N GLY A 53 6.28 -7.30 0.46
CA GLY A 53 5.45 -7.13 1.65
C GLY A 53 4.44 -8.26 1.84
N LEU A 54 3.79 -8.69 0.77
CA LEU A 54 2.91 -9.88 0.80
C LEU A 54 3.70 -11.13 1.21
N TRP A 55 4.90 -11.31 0.66
CA TRP A 55 5.70 -12.52 0.90
C TRP A 55 6.15 -12.58 2.35
N LEU A 56 6.69 -11.47 2.87
CA LEU A 56 7.05 -11.34 4.27
C LEU A 56 5.84 -11.56 5.20
N THR A 57 4.65 -11.10 4.80
CA THR A 57 3.42 -11.32 5.57
C THR A 57 3.08 -12.80 5.65
N VAL A 58 3.02 -13.50 4.50
CA VAL A 58 2.68 -14.94 4.44
C VAL A 58 3.74 -15.78 5.14
N VAL A 59 5.03 -15.51 4.92
CA VAL A 59 6.13 -16.22 5.57
C VAL A 59 6.07 -16.07 7.09
N GLY A 60 5.80 -14.86 7.60
CA GLY A 60 5.69 -14.66 9.05
C GLY A 60 4.47 -15.34 9.65
N TRP A 61 3.31 -15.32 8.96
CA TRP A 61 2.14 -16.07 9.42
C TRP A 61 2.37 -17.57 9.41
N TRP A 62 3.02 -18.10 8.37
CA TRP A 62 3.44 -19.50 8.31
C TRP A 62 4.41 -19.84 9.45
N ALA A 63 5.45 -19.04 9.68
CA ALA A 63 6.42 -19.26 10.74
C ALA A 63 5.75 -19.28 12.13
N LEU A 64 4.85 -18.33 12.39
CA LEU A 64 4.05 -18.32 13.62
C LEU A 64 3.11 -19.53 13.69
N GLY A 65 2.49 -19.94 12.59
CA GLY A 65 1.64 -21.13 12.53
C GLY A 65 2.37 -22.41 12.92
N ASN A 66 3.65 -22.55 12.54
CA ASN A 66 4.49 -23.69 12.93
C ASN A 66 4.89 -23.65 14.41
N VAL A 67 5.06 -22.46 15.00
CA VAL A 67 5.39 -22.30 16.42
C VAL A 67 4.17 -22.59 17.30
N PHE A 68 2.99 -22.16 16.86
CA PHE A 68 1.72 -22.33 17.58
C PHE A 68 0.94 -23.51 17.00
N ASP A 69 1.55 -24.71 17.02
CA ASP A 69 0.89 -25.92 16.51
C ASP A 69 -0.43 -26.14 17.29
N GLY A 70 -1.54 -26.15 16.56
CA GLY A 70 -2.87 -25.94 17.12
C GLY A 70 -3.41 -27.08 17.97
N GLY A 71 -2.64 -28.15 18.15
CA GLY A 71 -3.10 -29.40 18.77
C GLY A 71 -4.42 -29.86 18.16
N ASP A 72 -5.27 -30.48 18.97
CA ASP A 72 -6.62 -30.89 18.58
C ASP A 72 -7.66 -29.75 18.68
N ASP A 73 -7.25 -28.48 18.83
CA ASP A 73 -8.20 -27.36 18.97
C ASP A 73 -8.80 -26.98 17.59
N PRO A 74 -10.12 -27.20 17.39
CA PRO A 74 -10.77 -26.88 16.13
C PRO A 74 -10.78 -25.36 15.85
N ALA A 75 -10.83 -24.51 16.87
CA ALA A 75 -10.83 -23.05 16.70
C ALA A 75 -9.47 -22.56 16.17
N MET A 76 -8.38 -23.13 16.71
CA MET A 76 -7.02 -22.82 16.27
C MET A 76 -6.76 -23.31 14.84
N THR A 77 -7.20 -24.54 14.52
CA THR A 77 -7.10 -25.10 13.17
C THR A 77 -7.85 -24.24 12.15
N GLN A 78 -9.08 -23.84 12.49
CA GLN A 78 -9.85 -22.90 11.67
C GLN A 78 -9.16 -21.54 11.55
N LEU A 79 -8.54 -21.02 12.60
CA LEU A 79 -7.82 -19.75 12.56
C LEU A 79 -6.61 -19.82 11.61
N GLN A 80 -5.81 -20.89 11.67
CA GLN A 80 -4.68 -21.11 10.77
C GLN A 80 -5.14 -21.24 9.30
N GLN A 81 -6.18 -22.03 9.03
CA GLN A 81 -6.79 -22.13 7.70
C GLN A 81 -7.33 -20.78 7.23
N ARG A 82 -8.01 -20.06 8.13
CA ARG A 82 -8.49 -18.71 7.84
C ARG A 82 -7.29 -17.89 7.43
N LEU A 83 -6.27 -17.71 8.25
CA LEU A 83 -5.12 -16.83 7.95
C LEU A 83 -4.28 -17.27 6.75
N GLY A 84 -4.41 -18.53 6.31
CA GLY A 84 -3.62 -19.05 5.19
C GLY A 84 -2.17 -19.34 5.60
N SER A 85 -1.95 -19.75 6.85
CA SER A 85 -0.61 -20.04 7.39
C SER A 85 -0.09 -21.44 7.04
N GLY A 86 -0.80 -22.19 6.20
CA GLY A 86 -0.47 -23.58 5.88
C GLY A 86 0.70 -23.74 4.90
N ASP A 87 0.93 -22.76 4.01
CA ASP A 87 2.05 -22.80 3.07
C ASP A 87 2.57 -21.38 2.76
N TRP A 88 3.89 -21.24 2.78
CA TRP A 88 4.61 -20.01 2.42
C TRP A 88 5.00 -19.97 0.93
N SER A 89 4.85 -21.09 0.22
CA SER A 89 5.31 -21.24 -1.14
C SER A 89 4.54 -20.31 -2.09
N LEU A 90 5.28 -19.70 -3.02
CA LEU A 90 4.71 -18.85 -4.07
C LEU A 90 3.65 -19.61 -4.89
N ARG A 91 3.79 -20.95 -5.00
CA ARG A 91 2.85 -21.84 -5.69
C ARG A 91 1.51 -21.97 -4.96
N ALA A 92 1.50 -22.14 -3.63
CA ALA A 92 0.26 -22.28 -2.85
C ALA A 92 -0.44 -20.95 -2.56
N SER A 93 0.30 -19.83 -2.63
CA SER A 93 -0.30 -18.49 -2.54
C SER A 93 -0.98 -18.01 -3.83
N ALA A 94 -0.88 -18.78 -4.93
CA ALA A 94 -1.67 -18.56 -6.14
C ALA A 94 -3.12 -19.03 -5.93
N PRO A 95 -4.15 -18.39 -6.51
CA PRO A 95 -5.54 -18.75 -6.28
C PRO A 95 -5.83 -20.18 -6.74
N GLU A 96 -6.06 -21.09 -5.79
CA GLU A 96 -6.56 -22.43 -6.07
C GLU A 96 -7.98 -22.33 -6.64
N THR A 97 -8.23 -23.10 -7.70
CA THR A 97 -9.56 -23.22 -8.30
C THR A 97 -10.45 -24.03 -7.37
N ALA A 98 -11.49 -23.41 -6.82
CA ALA A 98 -12.63 -24.17 -6.29
C ALA A 98 -13.51 -24.63 -7.46
N SER A 99 -13.77 -25.93 -7.56
CA SER A 99 -14.74 -26.48 -8.51
C SER A 99 -16.16 -26.20 -8.01
N VAL A 100 -16.85 -25.23 -8.63
CA VAL A 100 -18.28 -25.02 -8.39
C VAL A 100 -19.07 -26.01 -9.24
N GLN A 101 -19.65 -27.04 -8.61
CA GLN A 101 -20.65 -27.90 -9.25
C GLN A 101 -22.02 -27.22 -9.20
N ALA A 102 -22.40 -26.51 -10.25
CA ALA A 102 -23.76 -26.01 -10.42
C ALA A 102 -24.61 -27.07 -11.15
N ARG A 103 -25.58 -27.67 -10.46
CA ARG A 103 -26.54 -28.61 -11.05
C ARG A 103 -27.75 -27.84 -11.63
N ILE A 104 -27.84 -27.75 -12.95
CA ILE A 104 -29.02 -27.20 -13.64
C ILE A 104 -30.09 -28.30 -13.73
N PRO A 105 -31.39 -28.00 -13.48
CA PRO A 105 -32.47 -28.95 -13.69
C PRO A 105 -32.53 -29.39 -15.17
N GLY A 106 -32.29 -30.68 -15.44
CA GLY A 106 -32.20 -31.23 -16.80
C GLY A 106 -31.14 -32.31 -17.01
N GLY A 107 -30.33 -32.63 -16.00
CA GLY A 107 -29.41 -33.78 -16.05
C GLY A 107 -28.13 -33.57 -16.87
N VAL A 108 -27.93 -32.36 -17.43
CA VAL A 108 -26.64 -31.98 -18.00
C VAL A 108 -25.77 -31.45 -16.87
N GLU A 109 -24.80 -32.26 -16.43
CA GLU A 109 -23.69 -31.78 -15.63
C GLU A 109 -22.79 -30.91 -16.52
N VAL A 110 -23.10 -29.62 -16.58
CA VAL A 110 -22.15 -28.64 -17.10
C VAL A 110 -21.12 -28.48 -16.00
N ALA A 111 -19.96 -29.13 -16.14
CA ALA A 111 -18.76 -28.80 -15.38
C ALA A 111 -18.26 -27.42 -15.83
N GLY A 112 -19.03 -26.38 -15.50
CA GLY A 112 -18.65 -24.99 -15.67
C GLY A 112 -17.83 -24.60 -14.46
N THR A 113 -16.52 -24.44 -14.65
CA THR A 113 -15.66 -23.75 -13.68
C THR A 113 -16.17 -22.33 -13.50
N SER A 114 -17.04 -22.15 -12.52
CA SER A 114 -17.38 -20.81 -12.03
C SER A 114 -16.13 -20.33 -11.30
N TYR A 115 -15.40 -19.39 -11.90
CA TYR A 115 -14.21 -18.76 -11.32
C TYR A 115 -14.62 -17.90 -10.12
N MET A 116 -14.95 -18.55 -9.02
CA MET A 116 -14.96 -17.95 -7.70
C MET A 116 -13.80 -18.59 -6.95
N PRO A 117 -12.75 -17.80 -6.63
CA PRO A 117 -11.71 -18.26 -5.74
C PRO A 117 -12.37 -18.83 -4.49
N GLY A 118 -11.99 -20.06 -4.11
CA GLY A 118 -12.47 -20.69 -2.89
C GLY A 118 -12.12 -19.80 -1.69
N GLY A 119 -13.06 -18.94 -1.30
CA GLY A 119 -12.97 -18.03 -0.16
C GLY A 119 -11.80 -17.03 -0.17
N ARG A 120 -12.11 -15.75 -0.44
CA ARG A 120 -11.62 -14.53 0.28
C ARG A 120 -10.93 -13.41 -0.50
N TRP A 121 -10.97 -13.41 -1.83
CA TRP A 121 -10.64 -12.20 -2.59
C TRP A 121 -11.85 -11.78 -3.39
N LEU A 122 -12.61 -10.81 -2.85
CA LEU A 122 -13.62 -10.09 -3.64
C LEU A 122 -12.91 -9.55 -4.90
N PRO A 123 -13.60 -9.45 -6.06
CA PRO A 123 -13.04 -8.82 -7.27
C PRO A 123 -12.73 -7.32 -7.10
N LEU A 124 -12.84 -6.80 -5.87
CA LEU A 124 -12.59 -5.43 -5.45
C LEU A 124 -11.23 -5.40 -4.75
N GLU A 125 -10.14 -5.24 -5.50
CA GLU A 125 -8.74 -5.25 -5.01
C GLU A 125 -8.53 -4.42 -3.73
N PHE A 126 -9.17 -3.25 -3.67
CA PHE A 126 -9.10 -2.36 -2.52
C PHE A 126 -9.67 -3.01 -1.25
N LEU A 127 -10.89 -3.57 -1.32
CA LEU A 127 -11.52 -4.25 -0.19
C LEU A 127 -10.89 -5.62 0.10
N GLY A 128 -10.38 -6.30 -0.94
CA GLY A 128 -9.62 -7.54 -0.80
C GLY A 128 -8.38 -7.32 0.05
N SER A 129 -7.55 -6.35 -0.34
CA SER A 129 -6.34 -5.93 0.40
C SER A 129 -6.70 -5.45 1.81
N TRP A 130 -7.72 -4.60 1.96
CA TRP A 130 -8.19 -4.17 3.28
C TRP A 130 -8.56 -5.37 4.17
N SER A 131 -9.30 -6.33 3.61
CA SER A 131 -9.78 -7.49 4.36
C SER A 131 -8.66 -8.44 4.77
N MET A 132 -7.65 -8.61 3.91
CA MET A 132 -6.47 -9.44 4.15
C MET A 132 -5.59 -8.82 5.25
N LEU A 133 -5.25 -7.54 5.11
CA LEU A 133 -4.33 -6.85 6.02
C LEU A 133 -4.93 -6.66 7.42
N SER A 134 -6.23 -6.40 7.50
CA SER A 134 -6.94 -6.28 8.79
C SER A 134 -7.28 -7.63 9.44
N ARG A 135 -7.06 -8.75 8.74
CA ARG A 135 -7.65 -10.04 9.13
C ARG A 135 -7.18 -10.57 10.47
N PRO A 136 -5.88 -10.58 10.79
CA PRO A 136 -5.42 -11.06 12.08
C PRO A 136 -6.00 -10.22 13.22
N LEU A 137 -5.99 -8.88 13.08
CA LEU A 137 -6.52 -7.96 14.08
C LEU A 137 -8.03 -8.16 14.33
N ARG A 138 -8.81 -8.42 13.28
CA ARG A 138 -10.23 -8.76 13.42
C ARG A 138 -10.45 -10.11 14.10
N SER A 139 -9.52 -11.05 13.91
CA SER A 139 -9.61 -12.41 14.49
C SER A 139 -9.41 -12.40 16.00
N ILE A 140 -8.74 -11.40 16.57
CA ILE A 140 -8.57 -11.22 18.03
C ILE A 140 -9.92 -11.10 18.75
N PHE A 141 -10.96 -10.62 18.07
CA PHE A 141 -12.30 -10.47 18.62
C PHE A 141 -13.18 -11.73 18.45
N ASP A 142 -12.63 -12.85 17.96
CA ASP A 142 -13.37 -14.11 17.85
C ASP A 142 -13.52 -14.75 19.25
N PRO A 143 -14.76 -14.85 19.78
CA PRO A 143 -15.00 -15.32 21.15
C PRO A 143 -14.68 -16.82 21.33
N GLN A 144 -14.46 -17.55 20.23
CA GLN A 144 -14.13 -18.97 20.27
C GLN A 144 -12.64 -19.23 20.51
N LEU A 145 -11.79 -18.20 20.48
CA LEU A 145 -10.36 -18.35 20.67
C LEU A 145 -10.01 -18.58 22.15
N ASN A 146 -9.20 -19.60 22.40
CA ASN A 146 -8.48 -19.73 23.66
C ASN A 146 -7.29 -18.75 23.72
N VAL A 147 -6.54 -18.77 24.82
CA VAL A 147 -5.38 -17.90 25.03
C VAL A 147 -4.31 -18.10 23.94
N VAL A 148 -4.13 -19.34 23.46
CA VAL A 148 -3.15 -19.67 22.41
C VAL A 148 -3.56 -19.07 21.07
N GLY A 149 -4.80 -19.29 20.65
CA GLY A 149 -5.36 -18.73 19.42
C GLY A 149 -5.42 -17.20 19.42
N PHE A 150 -5.77 -16.60 20.56
CA PHE A 150 -5.69 -15.15 20.78
C PHE A 150 -4.26 -14.63 20.60
N THR A 151 -3.28 -15.29 21.25
CA THR A 151 -1.86 -14.90 21.17
C THR A 151 -1.33 -15.03 19.75
N TYR A 152 -1.68 -16.12 19.06
CA TYR A 152 -1.33 -16.32 17.65
C TYR A 152 -1.93 -15.23 16.74
N ALA A 153 -3.23 -14.93 16.87
CA ALA A 153 -3.88 -13.87 16.10
C ALA A 153 -3.24 -12.49 16.38
N LEU A 154 -2.94 -12.18 17.64
CA LEU A 154 -2.28 -10.95 18.06
C LEU A 154 -0.89 -10.82 17.45
N LEU A 155 -0.05 -11.86 17.52
CA LEU A 155 1.29 -11.86 16.94
C LEU A 155 1.25 -11.76 15.41
N CYS A 156 0.32 -12.45 14.75
CA CYS A 156 0.10 -12.29 13.32
C CYS A 156 -0.32 -10.86 12.96
N GLY A 157 -1.15 -10.22 13.78
CA GLY A 157 -1.55 -8.82 13.60
C GLY A 157 -0.40 -7.84 13.79
N LEU A 158 0.40 -8.01 14.85
CA LEU A 158 1.59 -7.21 15.10
C LEU A 158 2.63 -7.39 13.99
N TRP A 159 2.81 -8.61 13.49
CA TRP A 159 3.67 -8.90 12.34
C TRP A 159 3.18 -8.18 11.08
N THR A 160 1.89 -8.25 10.78
CA THR A 160 1.30 -7.53 9.64
C THR A 160 1.52 -6.02 9.77
N VAL A 161 1.26 -5.43 10.94
CA VAL A 161 1.53 -4.00 11.17
C VAL A 161 3.02 -3.69 11.00
N ALA A 162 3.92 -4.54 11.50
CA ALA A 162 5.37 -4.35 11.36
C ALA A 162 5.84 -4.35 9.90
N VAL A 163 5.40 -5.34 9.11
CA VAL A 163 5.74 -5.44 7.68
C VAL A 163 5.18 -4.26 6.90
N TRP A 164 3.91 -3.93 7.12
CA TRP A 164 3.24 -2.89 6.35
C TRP A 164 3.55 -1.47 6.82
N SER A 165 4.07 -1.28 8.04
CA SER A 165 4.69 -0.02 8.44
C SER A 165 5.87 0.34 7.54
N TYR A 166 6.62 -0.66 7.09
CA TYR A 166 7.72 -0.48 6.16
C TYR A 166 7.26 -0.47 4.70
N CYS A 167 6.65 -1.55 4.20
CA CYS A 167 6.25 -1.66 2.80
C CYS A 167 5.16 -0.65 2.43
N GLY A 168 4.13 -0.52 3.27
CA GLY A 168 3.06 0.46 3.09
C GLY A 168 3.57 1.89 3.19
N GLY A 169 4.49 2.18 4.12
CA GLY A 169 5.13 3.49 4.25
C GLY A 169 5.91 3.90 3.00
N ILE A 170 6.69 2.98 2.40
CA ILE A 170 7.38 3.25 1.12
C ILE A 170 6.38 3.55 0.00
N ILE A 171 5.33 2.73 -0.11
CA ILE A 171 4.33 2.87 -1.19
C ILE A 171 3.56 4.19 -1.03
N THR A 172 3.05 4.47 0.16
CA THR A 172 2.29 5.69 0.45
C THR A 172 3.14 6.95 0.29
N HIS A 173 4.42 6.93 0.65
CA HIS A 173 5.30 8.08 0.45
C HIS A 173 5.58 8.35 -1.03
N ILE A 174 5.88 7.31 -1.82
CA ILE A 174 6.06 7.47 -3.28
C ILE A 174 4.74 7.91 -3.94
N ALA A 175 3.62 7.35 -3.50
CA ALA A 175 2.31 7.71 -4.03
C ALA A 175 1.93 9.16 -3.69
N ALA A 176 2.24 9.63 -2.47
CA ALA A 176 1.98 10.99 -2.03
C ALA A 176 2.64 12.00 -2.96
N VAL A 177 3.96 11.86 -3.17
CA VAL A 177 4.71 12.80 -4.02
C VAL A 177 4.27 12.74 -5.48
N ARG A 178 3.98 11.55 -6.00
CA ARG A 178 3.53 11.40 -7.39
C ARG A 178 2.13 11.94 -7.64
N LEU A 179 1.22 11.77 -6.69
CA LEU A 179 -0.16 12.22 -6.82
C LEU A 179 -0.26 13.73 -6.61
N ALA A 180 0.48 14.26 -5.64
CA ALA A 180 0.49 15.67 -5.29
C ALA A 180 1.30 16.54 -6.25
N ARG A 181 2.60 16.25 -6.40
CA ARG A 181 3.57 17.09 -7.13
C ARG A 181 3.89 16.60 -8.54
N GLU A 182 3.43 15.40 -8.91
CA GLU A 182 3.83 14.71 -10.15
C GLU A 182 5.34 14.47 -10.31
N GLU A 183 6.08 14.57 -9.21
CA GLU A 183 7.52 14.33 -9.18
C GLU A 183 7.83 12.85 -8.94
N ARG A 184 9.04 12.43 -9.35
CA ARG A 184 9.54 11.07 -9.14
C ARG A 184 10.48 11.04 -7.95
N VAL A 185 10.09 10.32 -6.90
CA VAL A 185 10.97 10.03 -5.76
C VAL A 185 11.81 8.78 -6.02
N ALA A 186 13.10 8.84 -5.68
CA ALA A 186 13.97 7.67 -5.70
C ALA A 186 13.60 6.70 -4.58
N LEU A 187 13.70 5.39 -4.84
CA LEU A 187 13.37 4.35 -3.83
C LEU A 187 14.16 4.55 -2.52
N GLY A 188 15.43 4.95 -2.63
CA GLY A 188 16.29 5.21 -1.46
C GLY A 188 15.83 6.38 -0.60
N ALA A 189 15.24 7.42 -1.19
CA ALA A 189 14.67 8.54 -0.44
C ALA A 189 13.40 8.11 0.31
N ALA A 190 12.51 7.37 -0.35
CA ALA A 190 11.31 6.83 0.27
C ALA A 190 11.64 5.85 1.41
N HIS A 191 12.62 4.98 1.21
CA HIS A 191 13.13 4.08 2.25
C HIS A 191 13.62 4.84 3.50
N ARG A 192 14.42 5.89 3.30
CA ARG A 192 14.98 6.70 4.39
C ARG A 192 13.89 7.39 5.20
N HIS A 193 12.91 8.00 4.51
CA HIS A 193 11.76 8.62 5.15
C HIS A 193 10.98 7.60 5.99
N THR A 194 10.67 6.44 5.40
CA THR A 194 9.93 5.38 6.10
C THR A 194 10.69 4.85 7.32
N LEU A 195 12.02 4.67 7.25
CA LEU A 195 12.79 4.23 8.42
C LEU A 195 12.77 5.26 9.56
N LYS A 196 12.91 6.56 9.23
CA LYS A 196 12.82 7.63 10.24
C LYS A 196 11.45 7.69 10.90
N LYS A 197 10.38 7.43 10.13
CA LYS A 197 8.99 7.46 10.59
C LYS A 197 8.41 6.09 10.91
N TYR A 198 9.22 5.03 10.99
CA TYR A 198 8.74 3.66 11.14
C TYR A 198 7.87 3.49 12.40
N GLY A 199 8.32 4.07 13.52
CA GLY A 199 7.56 4.08 14.77
C GLY A 199 6.21 4.80 14.63
N ALA A 200 6.15 5.85 13.80
CA ALA A 200 4.91 6.57 13.54
C ALA A 200 3.87 5.66 12.85
N TYR A 201 4.30 4.97 11.78
CA TYR A 201 3.48 4.01 11.04
C TYR A 201 3.04 2.82 11.89
N PHE A 202 3.94 2.31 12.74
CA PHE A 202 3.68 1.13 13.57
C PHE A 202 2.65 1.40 14.67
N TRP A 203 2.76 2.52 15.38
CA TRP A 203 1.90 2.80 16.54
C TRP A 203 0.55 3.42 16.18
N ALA A 204 0.44 4.15 15.06
CA ALA A 204 -0.79 4.82 14.65
C ALA A 204 -2.05 3.92 14.67
N PRO A 205 -2.06 2.72 14.04
CA PRO A 205 -3.21 1.81 14.09
C PRO A 205 -3.37 1.08 15.44
N LEU A 206 -2.32 1.02 16.28
CA LEU A 206 -2.33 0.30 17.54
C LEU A 206 -2.91 1.14 18.69
N PHE A 207 -2.79 2.47 18.63
CA PHE A 207 -3.35 3.36 19.65
C PHE A 207 -4.85 3.15 19.95
N PRO A 208 -5.75 3.02 18.94
CA PRO A 208 -7.14 2.71 19.20
C PRO A 208 -7.34 1.35 19.86
N LEU A 209 -6.51 0.35 19.49
CA LEU A 209 -6.57 -0.98 20.09
C LEU A 209 -6.12 -0.97 21.55
N VAL A 210 -5.15 -0.13 21.91
CA VAL A 210 -4.79 0.10 23.33
C VAL A 210 -5.97 0.69 24.09
N GLY A 211 -6.68 1.68 23.51
CA GLY A 211 -7.90 2.24 24.10
C GLY A 211 -8.99 1.19 24.31
N VAL A 212 -9.23 0.34 23.30
CA VAL A 212 -10.18 -0.78 23.39
C VAL A 212 -9.76 -1.80 24.46
N ALA A 213 -8.47 -2.15 24.52
CA ALA A 213 -7.94 -3.06 25.54
C ALA A 213 -8.16 -2.49 26.95
N LEU A 214 -7.80 -1.24 27.20
CA LEU A 214 -7.98 -0.59 28.51
C LEU A 214 -9.46 -0.51 28.93
N LEU A 215 -10.37 -0.19 28.01
CA LEU A 215 -11.81 -0.16 28.27
C LEU A 215 -12.40 -1.56 28.50
N SER A 216 -11.79 -2.60 27.92
CA SER A 216 -12.24 -3.99 28.10
C SER A 216 -11.86 -4.56 29.48
N LEU A 217 -10.74 -4.13 30.08
CA LEU A 217 -10.27 -4.63 31.38
C LEU A 217 -11.31 -4.58 32.51
N PRO A 218 -12.00 -3.45 32.79
CA PRO A 218 -13.04 -3.41 33.81
C PRO A 218 -14.24 -4.29 33.45
N ILE A 219 -14.60 -4.40 32.17
CA ILE A 219 -15.70 -5.26 31.72
C ILE A 219 -15.36 -6.73 31.97
N VAL A 220 -14.13 -7.15 31.67
CA VAL A 220 -13.63 -8.50 31.97
C VAL A 220 -13.66 -8.76 33.48
N ALA A 221 -13.18 -7.81 34.29
CA ALA A 221 -13.17 -7.94 35.75
C ALA A 221 -14.58 -8.12 36.32
N VAL A 222 -15.54 -7.34 35.85
CA VAL A 222 -16.94 -7.44 36.28
C VAL A 222 -17.63 -8.68 35.71
N GLY A 223 -17.23 -9.15 34.51
CA GLY A 223 -17.69 -10.39 33.90
C GLY A 223 -17.42 -11.64 34.75
N TRP A 224 -16.40 -11.62 35.63
CA TRP A 224 -16.19 -12.69 36.60
C TRP A 224 -17.37 -12.91 37.55
N LEU A 225 -18.16 -11.86 37.83
CA LEU A 225 -19.37 -11.97 38.65
C LEU A 225 -20.46 -12.79 37.95
N MET A 226 -20.44 -12.91 36.62
CA MET A 226 -21.43 -13.70 35.87
C MET A 226 -21.29 -15.21 36.08
N ARG A 227 -20.26 -15.68 36.80
CA ARG A 227 -20.07 -17.11 37.10
C ARG A 227 -21.08 -17.66 38.12
N PHE A 228 -21.88 -16.81 38.76
CA PHE A 228 -22.93 -17.19 39.72
C PHE A 228 -24.18 -16.32 39.55
N ASP A 229 -25.36 -16.88 39.80
CA ASP A 229 -26.65 -16.24 39.48
C ASP A 229 -26.86 -14.88 40.18
N ALA A 230 -26.45 -14.76 41.45
CA ALA A 230 -26.55 -13.50 42.19
C ALA A 230 -25.65 -12.39 41.60
N GLY A 231 -24.52 -12.76 40.99
CA GLY A 231 -23.61 -11.83 40.35
C GLY A 231 -24.15 -11.34 39.01
N ILE A 232 -24.92 -12.17 38.30
CA ILE A 232 -25.69 -11.75 37.12
C ILE A 232 -26.72 -10.68 37.52
N LEU A 233 -27.46 -10.90 38.60
CA LEU A 233 -28.42 -9.90 39.10
C LEU A 233 -27.72 -8.60 39.49
N ALA A 234 -26.64 -8.66 40.26
CA ALA A 234 -25.88 -7.46 40.64
C ALA A 234 -25.32 -6.71 39.43
N LEU A 235 -24.77 -7.43 38.44
CA LEU A 235 -24.24 -6.85 37.21
C LEU A 235 -25.34 -6.28 36.32
N SER A 236 -26.55 -6.83 36.32
CA SER A 236 -27.65 -6.27 35.52
C SER A 236 -27.93 -4.79 35.84
N LEU A 237 -27.70 -4.35 37.08
CA LEU A 237 -27.81 -2.94 37.48
C LEU A 237 -26.65 -2.07 36.94
N ALA A 238 -25.44 -2.62 36.86
CA ALA A 238 -24.25 -1.94 36.35
C ALA A 238 -24.09 -2.05 34.82
N TRP A 239 -24.89 -2.90 34.16
CA TRP A 239 -24.81 -3.18 32.72
C TRP A 239 -24.90 -1.94 31.81
N PRO A 240 -25.70 -0.91 32.12
CA PRO A 240 -25.68 0.34 31.34
C PRO A 240 -24.28 0.95 31.22
N LEU A 241 -23.43 0.86 32.25
CA LEU A 241 -22.05 1.34 32.19
C LEU A 241 -21.19 0.49 31.25
N CYS A 242 -21.38 -0.84 31.26
CA CYS A 242 -20.72 -1.75 30.31
C CYS A 242 -21.15 -1.46 28.87
N LEU A 243 -22.42 -1.13 28.63
CA LEU A 243 -22.92 -0.74 27.30
C LEU A 243 -22.32 0.59 26.84
N VAL A 244 -22.16 1.57 27.73
CA VAL A 244 -21.47 2.83 27.41
C VAL A 244 -20.01 2.57 27.07
N ALA A 245 -19.30 1.75 27.84
CA ALA A 245 -17.93 1.35 27.51
C ALA A 245 -17.86 0.61 26.17
N GLY A 246 -18.81 -0.28 25.89
CA GLY A 246 -18.98 -0.96 24.61
C GLY A 246 -19.21 0.02 23.44
N LEU A 247 -20.03 1.05 23.64
CA LEU A 247 -20.26 2.11 22.65
C LEU A 247 -18.96 2.88 22.36
N VAL A 248 -18.20 3.26 23.39
CA VAL A 248 -16.92 3.97 23.21
C VAL A 248 -15.90 3.08 22.49
N MET A 249 -15.81 1.79 22.85
CA MET A 249 -14.97 0.83 22.11
C MET A 249 -15.40 0.73 20.64
N MET A 250 -16.70 0.70 20.36
CA MET A 250 -17.20 0.66 18.99
C MET A 250 -16.82 1.92 18.19
N VAL A 251 -16.87 3.11 18.80
CA VAL A 251 -16.40 4.35 18.16
C VAL A 251 -14.89 4.27 17.83
N PHE A 252 -14.06 3.71 18.71
CA PHE A 252 -12.66 3.46 18.35
C PHE A 252 -12.52 2.44 17.21
N LEU A 253 -13.29 1.35 17.24
CA LEU A 253 -13.18 0.30 16.22
C LEU A 253 -13.70 0.76 14.84
N VAL A 254 -14.75 1.57 14.77
CA VAL A 254 -15.24 2.16 13.52
C VAL A 254 -14.20 3.13 12.95
N GLY A 255 -13.67 4.03 13.78
CA GLY A 255 -12.64 4.98 13.37
C GLY A 255 -11.38 4.25 12.88
N LEU A 256 -10.98 3.18 13.56
CA LEU A 256 -9.86 2.34 13.12
C LEU A 256 -10.20 1.60 11.83
N ALA A 257 -11.36 0.96 11.71
CA ALA A 257 -11.74 0.12 10.57
C ALA A 257 -11.67 0.86 9.23
N PHE A 258 -12.14 2.11 9.20
CA PHE A 258 -12.11 2.96 8.00
C PHE A 258 -10.86 3.85 7.93
N GLY A 259 -10.33 4.26 9.08
CA GLY A 259 -9.23 5.21 9.16
C GLY A 259 -7.85 4.59 8.99
N TRP A 260 -7.62 3.35 9.41
CA TRP A 260 -6.26 2.79 9.45
C TRP A 260 -5.45 2.95 8.15
N PRO A 261 -6.00 2.82 6.92
CA PRO A 261 -5.21 3.01 5.70
C PRO A 261 -4.80 4.47 5.50
N LEU A 262 -5.64 5.42 5.92
CA LEU A 262 -5.41 6.86 5.81
C LEU A 262 -4.33 7.34 6.79
N MET A 263 -4.11 6.63 7.90
CA MET A 263 -3.05 6.97 8.86
C MET A 263 -1.67 6.90 8.20
N TRP A 264 -1.42 5.91 7.35
CA TRP A 264 -0.17 5.82 6.58
C TRP A 264 -0.03 6.98 5.60
N SER A 265 -1.10 7.27 4.85
CA SER A 265 -1.13 8.41 3.93
C SER A 265 -0.85 9.73 4.65
N THR A 266 -1.42 9.91 5.84
CA THR A 266 -1.21 11.09 6.69
C THR A 266 0.27 11.25 7.06
N ILE A 267 0.90 10.18 7.56
CA ILE A 267 2.32 10.21 7.94
C ILE A 267 3.22 10.48 6.72
N SER A 268 2.89 9.88 5.56
CA SER A 268 3.62 10.07 4.31
C SER A 268 3.53 11.49 3.74
N VAL A 269 2.37 12.11 3.87
CA VAL A 269 2.09 13.43 3.30
C VAL A 269 2.54 14.55 4.26
N GLU A 270 2.22 14.39 5.55
CA GLU A 270 2.41 15.44 6.56
C GLU A 270 3.69 15.28 7.37
N GLY A 271 4.32 14.11 7.36
CA GLY A 271 5.48 13.80 8.18
C GLY A 271 5.18 13.83 9.69
N THR A 272 3.94 13.58 10.11
CA THR A 272 3.49 13.73 11.50
C THR A 272 3.84 12.54 12.38
N ASP A 273 3.53 12.61 13.67
CA ASP A 273 3.64 11.48 14.60
C ASP A 273 2.38 10.60 14.57
N SER A 274 2.41 9.47 15.29
CA SER A 274 1.29 8.52 15.29
C SER A 274 -0.02 9.11 15.83
N PHE A 275 0.06 9.97 16.85
CA PHE A 275 -1.13 10.49 17.51
C PHE A 275 -1.80 11.55 16.64
N ASP A 276 -1.04 12.46 16.04
CA ASP A 276 -1.57 13.43 15.09
C ASP A 276 -2.15 12.75 13.84
N ALA A 277 -1.46 11.72 13.33
CA ALA A 277 -1.97 10.92 12.21
C ALA A 277 -3.32 10.27 12.52
N LEU A 278 -3.47 9.72 13.74
CA LEU A 278 -4.72 9.15 14.22
C LEU A 278 -5.81 10.20 14.36
N SER A 279 -5.53 11.35 14.98
CA SER A 279 -6.55 12.38 15.22
C SER A 279 -7.08 12.99 13.93
N ARG A 280 -6.21 13.30 12.97
CA ARG A 280 -6.63 13.83 11.65
C ARG A 280 -7.46 12.82 10.88
N THR A 281 -6.99 11.58 10.83
CA THR A 281 -7.68 10.49 10.15
C THR A 281 -9.08 10.27 10.73
N TYR A 282 -9.22 10.25 12.06
CA TYR A 282 -10.52 10.11 12.72
C TYR A 282 -11.43 11.29 12.41
N ALA A 283 -10.89 12.51 12.43
CA ALA A 283 -11.65 13.70 12.04
C ALA A 283 -12.21 13.55 10.61
N TYR A 284 -11.39 13.14 9.64
CA TYR A 284 -11.84 13.00 8.27
C TYR A 284 -12.92 11.92 8.09
N VAL A 285 -12.74 10.75 8.72
CA VAL A 285 -13.73 9.65 8.67
C VAL A 285 -15.07 10.08 9.26
N TYR A 286 -15.06 10.78 10.40
CA TYR A 286 -16.30 11.15 11.10
C TYR A 286 -16.98 12.42 10.57
N GLN A 287 -16.23 13.37 10.02
CA GLN A 287 -16.80 14.63 9.52
C GLN A 287 -17.43 14.48 8.13
N ARG A 288 -16.87 13.64 7.26
CA ARG A 288 -17.33 13.48 5.86
C ARG A 288 -17.51 12.00 5.45
N PRO A 289 -18.24 11.17 6.21
CA PRO A 289 -18.32 9.71 5.97
C PRO A 289 -18.89 9.36 4.58
N LEU A 290 -19.85 10.14 4.08
CA LEU A 290 -20.44 9.90 2.75
C LEU A 290 -19.47 10.22 1.60
N HIS A 291 -18.61 11.23 1.74
CA HIS A 291 -17.62 11.58 0.72
C HIS A 291 -16.53 10.51 0.68
N TYR A 292 -16.05 10.09 1.86
CA TYR A 292 -15.14 8.96 1.99
C TYR A 292 -15.70 7.69 1.32
N LEU A 293 -16.96 7.33 1.62
CA LEU A 293 -17.60 6.16 1.00
C LEU A 293 -17.71 6.31 -0.52
N GLY A 294 -18.06 7.49 -1.02
CA GLY A 294 -18.08 7.79 -2.45
C GLY A 294 -16.72 7.57 -3.11
N TYR A 295 -15.64 8.02 -2.47
CA TYR A 295 -14.27 7.78 -2.95
C TYR A 295 -13.87 6.31 -2.93
N VAL A 296 -14.24 5.57 -1.88
CA VAL A 296 -14.02 4.12 -1.80
C VAL A 296 -14.75 3.40 -2.94
N VAL A 297 -16.00 3.77 -3.26
CA VAL A 297 -16.76 3.18 -4.37
C VAL A 297 -16.04 3.43 -5.70
N VAL A 298 -15.60 4.65 -5.97
CA VAL A 298 -14.87 5.00 -7.21
C VAL A 298 -13.57 4.20 -7.31
N VAL A 299 -12.79 4.14 -6.24
CA VAL A 299 -11.55 3.33 -6.18
C VAL A 299 -11.84 1.84 -6.34
N CYS A 300 -12.95 1.32 -5.82
CA CYS A 300 -13.33 -0.08 -6.03
C CYS A 300 -13.63 -0.37 -7.51
N ILE A 301 -14.32 0.54 -8.21
CA ILE A 301 -14.59 0.42 -9.67
C ILE A 301 -13.29 0.48 -10.46
N LEU A 302 -12.43 1.46 -10.18
CA LEU A 302 -11.14 1.61 -10.85
C LEU A 302 -10.20 0.42 -10.57
N GLY A 303 -10.20 -0.09 -9.34
CA GLY A 303 -9.44 -1.27 -8.93
C GLY A 303 -9.90 -2.51 -9.68
N LEU A 304 -11.21 -2.71 -9.85
CA LEU A 304 -11.79 -3.80 -10.63
C LEU A 304 -11.36 -3.75 -12.10
N LEU A 305 -11.39 -2.56 -12.72
CA LEU A 305 -10.97 -2.39 -14.12
C LEU A 305 -9.46 -2.62 -14.27
N ALA A 306 -8.66 -2.06 -13.37
CA ALA A 306 -7.22 -2.21 -13.42
C ALA A 306 -6.78 -3.65 -13.13
N SER A 307 -7.42 -4.35 -12.18
CA SER A 307 -7.14 -5.75 -11.91
C SER A 307 -7.53 -6.66 -13.07
N ALA A 308 -8.61 -6.36 -13.78
CA ALA A 308 -8.96 -7.08 -15.00
C ALA A 308 -7.84 -6.97 -16.05
N VAL A 309 -7.28 -5.77 -16.25
CA VAL A 309 -6.14 -5.55 -17.17
C VAL A 309 -4.88 -6.28 -16.69
N VAL A 310 -4.54 -6.18 -15.40
CA VAL A 310 -3.37 -6.86 -14.82
C VAL A 310 -3.52 -8.38 -14.92
N THR A 311 -4.69 -8.92 -14.62
CA THR A 311 -5.00 -10.35 -14.74
C THR A 311 -4.90 -10.81 -16.19
N LEU A 312 -5.46 -10.04 -17.14
CA LEU A 312 -5.37 -10.33 -18.57
C LEU A 312 -3.91 -10.34 -19.03
N PHE A 313 -3.11 -9.36 -18.61
CA PHE A 313 -1.71 -9.26 -18.97
C PHE A 313 -0.88 -10.42 -18.40
N THR A 314 -0.97 -10.67 -17.10
CA THR A 314 -0.27 -11.76 -16.40
C THR A 314 -0.63 -13.11 -16.99
N SER A 315 -1.91 -13.37 -17.21
CA SER A 315 -2.37 -14.62 -17.81
C SER A 315 -1.99 -14.72 -19.28
N GLY A 316 -2.03 -13.62 -20.02
CA GLY A 316 -1.55 -13.55 -21.40
C GLY A 316 -0.06 -13.90 -21.51
N VAL A 317 0.79 -13.39 -20.60
CA VAL A 317 2.21 -13.73 -20.55
C VAL A 317 2.41 -15.24 -20.36
N VAL A 318 1.70 -15.85 -19.40
CA VAL A 318 1.83 -17.29 -19.14
C VAL A 318 1.27 -18.12 -20.30
N LEU A 319 0.07 -17.80 -20.79
CA LEU A 319 -0.60 -18.53 -21.86
C LEU A 319 0.15 -18.45 -23.18
N LEU A 320 0.63 -17.26 -23.58
CA LEU A 320 1.43 -17.12 -24.79
C LEU A 320 2.77 -17.87 -24.69
N SER A 321 3.37 -17.89 -23.50
CA SER A 321 4.58 -18.68 -23.25
C SER A 321 4.32 -20.19 -23.39
N LEU A 322 3.23 -20.69 -22.80
CA LEU A 322 2.83 -22.10 -22.88
C LEU A 322 2.37 -22.49 -24.29
N TRP A 323 1.62 -21.62 -24.96
CA TRP A 323 1.20 -21.79 -26.35
C TRP A 323 2.42 -21.88 -27.27
N GLY A 324 3.39 -20.97 -27.12
CA GLY A 324 4.65 -21.02 -27.88
C GLY A 324 5.41 -22.33 -27.66
N ALA A 325 5.53 -22.76 -26.40
CA ALA A 325 6.18 -24.03 -26.06
C ALA A 325 5.42 -25.27 -26.55
N SER A 326 4.09 -25.17 -26.75
CA SER A 326 3.26 -26.31 -27.15
C SER A 326 3.56 -26.79 -28.58
N TRP A 327 4.00 -25.89 -29.45
CA TRP A 327 4.37 -26.20 -30.85
C TRP A 327 5.48 -27.24 -30.95
N SER A 328 6.44 -27.24 -30.01
CA SER A 328 7.56 -28.18 -30.00
C SER A 328 7.33 -29.36 -29.04
N THR A 329 6.62 -29.15 -27.95
CA THR A 329 6.45 -30.15 -26.88
C THR A 329 5.40 -31.20 -27.24
N GLY A 330 4.42 -30.86 -28.09
CA GLY A 330 3.27 -31.70 -28.40
C GLY A 330 2.18 -31.62 -27.31
N GLY A 331 0.92 -31.78 -27.71
CA GLY A 331 -0.24 -31.52 -26.85
C GLY A 331 -0.30 -32.37 -25.57
N ALA A 332 -0.07 -33.69 -25.69
CA ALA A 332 -0.14 -34.61 -24.55
C ALA A 332 0.92 -34.33 -23.48
N ARG A 333 2.16 -34.02 -23.90
CA ARG A 333 3.25 -33.69 -22.96
C ARG A 333 3.06 -32.32 -22.33
N MET A 334 2.56 -31.35 -23.09
CA MET A 334 2.23 -30.02 -22.56
C MET A 334 1.11 -30.10 -21.52
N ALA A 335 0.08 -30.91 -21.75
CA ALA A 335 -1.01 -31.12 -20.78
C ALA A 335 -0.50 -31.62 -19.42
N GLN A 336 0.43 -32.58 -19.40
CA GLN A 336 1.09 -33.05 -18.18
C GLN A 336 1.90 -31.96 -17.48
N VAL A 337 2.55 -31.06 -18.23
CA VAL A 337 3.32 -29.95 -17.62
C VAL A 337 2.37 -28.95 -17.00
N VAL A 338 1.31 -28.56 -17.72
CA VAL A 338 0.32 -27.57 -17.26
C VAL A 338 -0.42 -28.05 -16.02
N SER A 339 -0.71 -29.34 -15.87
CA SER A 339 -1.37 -29.88 -14.67
C SER A 339 -0.57 -29.71 -13.38
N GLU A 340 0.73 -29.45 -13.47
CA GLU A 340 1.65 -29.27 -12.32
C GLU A 340 2.07 -27.79 -12.11
N LEU A 341 1.59 -26.88 -12.97
CA LEU A 341 1.83 -25.45 -12.82
C LEU A 341 0.73 -24.82 -11.95
N PRO A 342 1.03 -23.71 -11.23
CA PRO A 342 0.00 -22.94 -10.55
C PRO A 342 -1.13 -22.57 -11.50
N SER A 343 -2.38 -22.68 -11.04
CA SER A 343 -3.56 -22.32 -11.82
C SER A 343 -3.44 -20.87 -12.30
N VAL A 344 -3.56 -20.68 -13.61
CA VAL A 344 -3.59 -19.35 -14.21
C VAL A 344 -5.03 -18.85 -14.17
N THR A 345 -5.28 -17.84 -13.33
CA THR A 345 -6.57 -17.14 -13.28
C THR A 345 -6.76 -16.35 -14.56
N ALA A 346 -7.52 -16.87 -15.53
CA ALA A 346 -8.01 -16.01 -16.60
C ALA A 346 -9.52 -16.13 -16.75
N PRO A 347 -10.22 -15.01 -17.01
CA PRO A 347 -11.53 -15.03 -17.61
C PRO A 347 -11.34 -15.45 -19.08
N LEU A 348 -11.17 -16.76 -19.29
CA LEU A 348 -10.77 -17.37 -20.55
C LEU A 348 -11.86 -17.38 -21.63
N ALA A 349 -13.03 -16.78 -21.36
CA ALA A 349 -14.10 -16.71 -22.35
C ALA A 349 -13.72 -15.92 -23.62
N TRP A 350 -12.72 -15.03 -23.57
CA TRP A 350 -12.33 -14.19 -24.71
C TRP A 350 -11.30 -14.84 -25.66
N PHE A 351 -10.42 -15.71 -25.17
CA PHE A 351 -9.32 -16.30 -25.96
C PHE A 351 -9.62 -17.69 -26.51
N GLY A 352 -10.89 -18.11 -26.47
CA GLY A 352 -11.33 -19.44 -26.86
C GLY A 352 -11.24 -20.44 -25.71
N PRO A 353 -11.71 -21.69 -25.91
CA PRO A 353 -11.64 -22.71 -24.88
C PRO A 353 -10.22 -22.79 -24.36
N THR A 354 -10.08 -22.73 -23.02
CA THR A 354 -8.86 -23.15 -22.34
C THR A 354 -8.37 -24.42 -23.02
N PRO A 355 -7.06 -24.61 -23.26
CA PRO A 355 -6.57 -25.92 -23.69
C PRO A 355 -6.96 -26.90 -22.59
N MET A 356 -8.14 -27.48 -22.73
CA MET A 356 -8.69 -28.45 -21.81
C MET A 356 -7.72 -29.60 -21.98
N VAL A 357 -6.97 -29.84 -20.92
CA VAL A 357 -6.45 -31.17 -20.65
C VAL A 357 -7.67 -32.07 -20.81
N ASP A 358 -7.72 -32.84 -21.91
CA ASP A 358 -8.69 -33.91 -22.02
C ASP A 358 -8.55 -34.71 -20.73
N ALA A 359 -9.64 -34.84 -19.97
CA ALA A 359 -9.67 -35.51 -18.66
C ALA A 359 -9.33 -37.01 -18.73
N THR A 360 -8.92 -37.48 -19.91
CA THR A 360 -8.40 -38.83 -20.21
C THR A 360 -6.88 -38.91 -20.16
N ALA A 361 -6.16 -37.81 -19.88
CA ALA A 361 -4.71 -37.81 -19.76
C ALA A 361 -4.24 -38.74 -18.61
N GLU A 362 -3.45 -39.75 -18.96
CA GLU A 362 -2.75 -40.60 -17.99
C GLU A 362 -2.02 -39.75 -16.94
N ALA A 363 -1.96 -40.23 -15.70
CA ALA A 363 -1.31 -39.54 -14.60
C ALA A 363 0.10 -39.04 -15.02
N PRO A 364 0.48 -37.80 -14.69
CA PRO A 364 1.72 -37.20 -15.16
C PRO A 364 2.93 -38.04 -14.70
N THR A 365 3.59 -38.71 -15.65
CA THR A 365 4.80 -39.48 -15.40
C THR A 365 6.02 -38.63 -15.74
N PHE A 366 6.54 -37.94 -14.72
CA PHE A 366 7.81 -37.22 -14.80
C PHE A 366 8.93 -38.04 -14.15
N SER A 367 10.08 -38.13 -14.82
CA SER A 367 11.34 -38.55 -14.17
C SER A 367 11.75 -37.55 -13.09
N GLY A 368 12.72 -37.89 -12.23
CA GLY A 368 13.22 -36.96 -11.21
C GLY A 368 13.69 -35.61 -11.78
N VAL A 369 14.38 -35.65 -12.93
CA VAL A 369 14.80 -34.45 -13.67
C VAL A 369 13.58 -33.69 -14.22
N GLY A 370 12.58 -34.41 -14.74
CA GLY A 370 11.32 -33.80 -15.22
C GLY A 370 10.57 -33.07 -14.10
N ARG A 371 10.49 -33.66 -12.90
CA ARG A 371 9.88 -33.03 -11.72
C ARG A 371 10.61 -31.75 -11.32
N ALA A 372 11.94 -31.78 -11.31
CA ALA A 372 12.75 -30.59 -11.04
C ALA A 372 12.50 -29.49 -12.09
N GLY A 373 12.45 -29.86 -13.38
CA GLY A 373 12.16 -28.91 -14.46
C GLY A 373 10.78 -28.26 -14.34
N VAL A 374 9.74 -29.06 -14.08
CA VAL A 374 8.37 -28.57 -13.87
C VAL A 374 8.27 -27.70 -12.62
N ALA A 375 9.03 -28.01 -11.57
CA ALA A 375 9.11 -27.16 -10.37
C ALA A 375 9.70 -25.78 -10.69
N VAL A 376 10.78 -25.73 -11.48
CA VAL A 376 11.39 -24.46 -11.92
C VAL A 376 10.44 -23.67 -12.82
N LEU A 377 9.73 -24.34 -13.75
CA LEU A 377 8.70 -23.67 -14.56
C LEU A 377 7.58 -23.09 -13.68
N GLY A 378 7.09 -23.86 -12.71
CA GLY A 378 6.08 -23.41 -11.76
C GLY A 378 6.53 -22.25 -10.90
N PHE A 379 7.80 -22.20 -10.52
CA PHE A 379 8.39 -21.05 -9.82
C PHE A 379 8.31 -19.77 -10.66
N TRP A 380 8.69 -19.81 -11.94
CA TRP A 380 8.62 -18.63 -12.81
C TRP A 380 7.19 -18.17 -13.07
N VAL A 381 6.26 -19.10 -13.29
CA VAL A 381 4.83 -18.79 -13.41
C VAL A 381 4.31 -18.14 -12.12
N ALA A 382 4.68 -18.70 -10.96
CA ALA A 382 4.30 -18.14 -9.67
C ALA A 382 4.87 -16.73 -9.49
N CYS A 383 6.13 -16.45 -9.85
CA CYS A 383 6.71 -15.11 -9.78
C CYS A 383 5.89 -14.07 -10.57
N VAL A 384 5.46 -14.42 -11.79
CA VAL A 384 4.64 -13.54 -12.63
C VAL A 384 3.27 -13.27 -11.99
N GLN A 385 2.60 -14.32 -11.50
CA GLN A 385 1.34 -14.19 -10.78
C GLN A 385 1.48 -13.40 -9.46
N TYR A 386 2.61 -13.58 -8.78
CA TYR A 386 2.87 -12.94 -7.50
C TYR A 386 3.11 -11.43 -7.64
N LEU A 387 3.76 -11.00 -8.73
CA LEU A 387 3.84 -9.59 -9.09
C LEU A 387 2.46 -8.99 -9.37
N ALA A 388 1.55 -9.77 -9.96
CA ALA A 388 0.15 -9.38 -10.14
C ALA A 388 -0.57 -9.22 -8.79
N LEU A 389 -0.31 -10.07 -7.80
CA LEU A 389 -0.81 -9.88 -6.43
C LEU A 389 -0.20 -8.62 -5.78
N GLY A 390 1.07 -8.32 -6.06
CA GLY A 390 1.74 -7.09 -5.65
C GLY A 390 1.02 -5.82 -6.14
N PHE A 391 0.30 -5.89 -7.26
CA PHE A 391 -0.54 -4.78 -7.73
C PHE A 391 -1.68 -4.48 -6.76
N GLY A 392 -2.40 -5.48 -6.25
CA GLY A 392 -3.56 -5.27 -5.38
C GLY A 392 -3.22 -4.44 -4.13
N VAL A 393 -2.13 -4.80 -3.46
CA VAL A 393 -1.62 -4.05 -2.28
C VAL A 393 -1.03 -2.69 -2.65
N SER A 394 -0.31 -2.59 -3.76
CA SER A 394 0.23 -1.30 -4.24
C SER A 394 -0.90 -0.33 -4.60
N TYR A 395 -1.97 -0.85 -5.19
CA TYR A 395 -3.18 -0.12 -5.51
C TYR A 395 -3.91 0.34 -4.25
N PHE A 396 -4.07 -0.56 -3.27
CA PHE A 396 -4.69 -0.24 -2.00
C PHE A 396 -4.04 0.96 -1.30
N TRP A 397 -2.71 0.98 -1.18
CA TRP A 397 -1.97 2.08 -0.55
C TRP A 397 -1.98 3.36 -1.40
N SER A 398 -1.80 3.24 -2.72
CA SER A 398 -1.84 4.39 -3.64
C SER A 398 -3.23 5.05 -3.64
N ALA A 399 -4.29 4.26 -3.65
CA ALA A 399 -5.65 4.76 -3.59
C ALA A 399 -6.00 5.34 -2.21
N SER A 400 -5.55 4.72 -1.11
CA SER A 400 -5.68 5.30 0.23
C SER A 400 -4.98 6.66 0.34
N THR A 401 -3.87 6.84 -0.37
CA THR A 401 -3.16 8.14 -0.44
C THR A 401 -3.96 9.16 -1.23
N ALA A 402 -4.53 8.77 -2.37
CA ALA A 402 -5.40 9.64 -3.15
C ALA A 402 -6.66 10.07 -2.38
N ILE A 403 -7.31 9.12 -1.67
CA ILE A 403 -8.47 9.40 -0.81
C ILE A 403 -8.10 10.39 0.30
N TYR A 404 -6.95 10.19 0.95
CA TYR A 404 -6.46 11.11 1.98
C TYR A 404 -6.27 12.54 1.45
N LEU A 405 -5.62 12.70 0.30
CA LEU A 405 -5.39 14.02 -0.32
C LEU A 405 -6.72 14.75 -0.63
N LEU A 406 -7.73 14.01 -1.08
CA LEU A 406 -9.06 14.58 -1.33
C LEU A 406 -9.77 14.99 -0.04
N LEU A 407 -9.73 14.13 0.98
CA LEU A 407 -10.36 14.42 2.26
C LEU A 407 -9.72 15.63 2.96
N ARG A 408 -8.39 15.76 2.96
CA ARG A 408 -7.74 16.92 3.58
C ARG A 408 -8.04 18.22 2.83
N LYS A 409 -8.20 18.18 1.50
CA LYS A 409 -8.64 19.34 0.72
C LYS A 409 -10.06 19.76 1.10
N GLU A 410 -10.96 18.79 1.29
CA GLU A 410 -12.36 19.09 1.64
C GLU A 410 -12.55 19.54 3.10
N VAL A 411 -11.77 18.99 4.02
CA VAL A 411 -11.91 19.23 5.46
C VAL A 411 -11.05 20.41 5.92
N ASP A 412 -9.78 20.44 5.53
CA ASP A 412 -8.80 21.42 5.99
C ASP A 412 -8.52 22.53 4.97
N ALA A 413 -9.14 22.49 3.78
CA ALA A 413 -8.83 23.38 2.66
C ALA A 413 -7.35 23.37 2.24
N ALA A 414 -6.64 22.26 2.52
CA ALA A 414 -5.24 22.11 2.16
C ALA A 414 -5.06 21.93 0.64
N GLU A 415 -4.03 22.57 0.08
CA GLU A 415 -3.66 22.42 -1.34
C GLU A 415 -3.23 20.98 -1.64
N LEU A 416 -3.36 20.50 -2.88
CA LEU A 416 -3.09 19.07 -3.17
C LEU A 416 -1.60 18.76 -3.28
N ASP A 417 -0.79 19.77 -3.60
CA ASP A 417 0.65 19.73 -3.86
C ASP A 417 1.52 19.95 -2.61
N ASP A 418 0.93 20.45 -1.51
CA ASP A 418 1.60 20.62 -0.22
C ASP A 418 1.92 19.28 0.47
N VAL A 419 2.97 18.62 -0.02
CA VAL A 419 3.55 17.41 0.57
C VAL A 419 4.89 17.77 1.17
N LYS A 420 5.05 17.49 2.47
CA LYS A 420 6.29 17.82 3.18
C LYS A 420 7.40 16.86 2.75
N LEU A 421 8.28 17.32 1.85
CA LEU A 421 9.47 16.59 1.43
C LEU A 421 10.62 16.82 2.43
N GLU A 422 11.31 15.74 2.79
CA GLU A 422 12.53 15.84 3.59
C GLU A 422 13.67 16.42 2.74
N GLY A 423 14.15 17.62 3.09
CA GLY A 423 15.22 18.35 2.40
C GLY A 423 14.82 19.75 1.92
N GLU A 424 13.53 20.01 1.76
CA GLU A 424 12.98 21.33 1.36
C GLU A 424 12.78 22.27 2.57
N GLN A 425 13.00 21.77 3.79
CA GLN A 425 13.17 22.56 5.01
C GLN A 425 14.54 23.25 5.10
N ALA A 426 15.36 23.23 4.05
CA ALA A 426 16.35 24.29 3.87
C ALA A 426 15.55 25.57 3.53
N HIS A 427 15.06 26.24 4.57
CA HIS A 427 14.75 27.66 4.48
C HIS A 427 15.93 28.29 3.76
N TYR A 428 15.73 28.74 2.51
CA TYR A 428 16.42 29.93 2.05
C TYR A 428 15.98 30.99 3.04
N GLY A 429 16.72 31.12 4.14
CA GLY A 429 16.50 32.18 5.10
C GLY A 429 16.54 33.46 4.27
N LEU A 430 15.42 34.16 4.19
CA LEU A 430 15.45 35.50 3.62
C LEU A 430 16.60 36.23 4.31
N PRO A 431 17.54 36.84 3.57
CA PRO A 431 18.67 37.50 4.16
C PRO A 431 18.17 38.44 5.27
N GLN A 432 18.76 38.36 6.46
CA GLN A 432 18.28 39.17 7.56
C GLN A 432 18.41 40.65 7.17
N LEU A 433 17.27 41.34 7.04
CA LEU A 433 17.27 42.76 6.74
C LEU A 433 17.67 43.52 8.00
N ARG A 434 18.88 44.08 8.02
CA ARG A 434 19.34 44.99 9.07
C ARG A 434 18.95 46.41 8.64
N ARG A 435 18.38 47.19 9.54
CA ARG A 435 18.14 48.62 9.28
C ARG A 435 19.48 49.35 9.37
N ASP A 436 19.84 50.07 8.31
CA ASP A 436 20.96 51.00 8.37
C ASP A 436 20.63 52.19 9.30
N SER A 437 21.62 53.02 9.62
CA SER A 437 21.46 54.22 10.46
C SER A 437 20.53 55.27 9.87
N VAL A 438 20.01 55.06 8.65
CA VAL A 438 19.08 55.94 7.92
C VAL A 438 17.68 55.34 7.85
N GLY A 439 17.46 54.13 8.40
CA GLY A 439 16.16 53.48 8.49
C GLY A 439 15.73 52.72 7.23
N VAL A 440 16.64 52.50 6.28
CA VAL A 440 16.40 51.70 5.06
C VAL A 440 16.75 50.24 5.36
N ALA A 441 15.91 49.32 4.88
CA ALA A 441 16.16 47.89 5.01
C ALA A 441 17.26 47.47 4.02
N ALA A 442 18.45 47.15 4.53
CA ALA A 442 19.55 46.61 3.74
C ALA A 442 19.73 45.11 4.03
N VAL A 443 20.06 44.34 3.01
CA VAL A 443 20.44 42.92 3.13
C VAL A 443 21.75 42.87 3.93
N ALA A 444 21.76 42.15 5.06
CA ALA A 444 23.01 41.90 5.76
C ALA A 444 23.90 41.01 4.89
N GLU A 445 25.08 41.51 4.51
CA GLU A 445 26.16 40.66 4.00
C GLU A 445 26.64 39.81 5.19
N ASP A 446 26.29 38.53 5.18
CA ASP A 446 26.77 37.58 6.19
C ASP A 446 28.27 37.32 5.97
N GLU A 447 29.10 37.73 6.95
CA GLU A 447 30.43 37.15 7.21
C GLU A 447 30.30 35.69 7.72
N ALA A 448 29.56 34.85 7.00
CA ALA A 448 29.40 33.44 7.31
C ALA A 448 29.67 32.61 6.06
N ASN A 449 30.93 32.61 5.62
CA ASN A 449 31.45 31.47 4.89
C ASN A 449 32.91 31.23 5.30
N GLY A 450 33.06 30.55 6.43
CA GLY A 450 34.35 30.27 7.04
C GLY A 450 34.34 28.99 7.87
N ALA A 451 33.63 27.95 7.43
CA ALA A 451 33.90 26.54 7.77
C ALA A 451 32.87 25.64 7.06
N ASP A 452 33.36 24.60 6.40
CA ASP A 452 32.63 23.45 5.83
C ASP A 452 31.77 23.65 4.57
N GLU A 453 32.43 23.91 3.43
CA GLU A 453 32.24 23.06 2.24
C GLU A 453 33.45 23.22 1.30
N ALA A 454 34.51 22.44 1.55
CA ALA A 454 35.61 22.30 0.60
C ALA A 454 35.22 21.27 -0.47
N ASP A 455 34.98 21.76 -1.69
CA ASP A 455 34.84 20.93 -2.89
C ASP A 455 36.15 20.15 -3.15
N PRO A 456 36.15 18.81 -3.05
CA PRO A 456 37.37 18.00 -3.19
C PRO A 456 37.92 18.01 -4.63
N VAL A 457 37.16 18.49 -5.62
CA VAL A 457 37.62 18.56 -7.03
C VAL A 457 38.36 19.87 -7.31
N ALA A 458 38.02 20.95 -6.61
CA ALA A 458 38.69 22.25 -6.75
C ALA A 458 40.10 22.25 -6.11
N GLN A 459 40.30 21.48 -5.04
CA GLN A 459 41.60 21.39 -4.36
C GLN A 459 42.66 20.62 -5.16
N ASP A 460 42.28 19.61 -5.95
CA ASP A 460 43.24 18.84 -6.77
C ASP A 460 43.73 19.65 -7.99
N HIS A 461 42.91 20.55 -8.53
CA HIS A 461 43.34 21.48 -9.59
C HIS A 461 44.32 22.54 -9.06
N VAL A 462 44.03 23.13 -7.91
CA VAL A 462 44.90 24.16 -7.29
C VAL A 462 46.20 23.55 -6.74
N ALA A 463 46.18 22.31 -6.24
CA ALA A 463 47.38 21.61 -5.80
C ALA A 463 48.31 21.25 -6.98
N ARG A 464 47.76 20.85 -8.12
CA ARG A 464 48.55 20.56 -9.34
C ARG A 464 49.12 21.81 -9.98
N GLU A 465 48.40 22.91 -9.96
CA GLU A 465 48.85 24.19 -10.50
C GLU A 465 49.98 24.81 -9.64
N ASN A 466 49.88 24.71 -8.32
CA ASN A 466 50.93 25.17 -7.40
C ASN A 466 52.18 24.26 -7.39
N ALA A 467 52.02 22.96 -7.64
CA ALA A 467 53.13 22.03 -7.80
C ALA A 467 53.90 22.27 -9.12
N ALA A 468 53.20 22.64 -10.20
CA ALA A 468 53.82 23.02 -11.48
C ALA A 468 54.60 24.35 -11.35
N ALA A 469 54.03 25.35 -10.68
CA ALA A 469 54.70 26.64 -10.45
C ALA A 469 55.93 26.56 -9.52
N SER A 470 55.96 25.57 -8.60
CA SER A 470 57.09 25.34 -7.70
C SER A 470 58.23 24.55 -8.35
N ALA A 471 57.94 23.76 -9.39
CA ALA A 471 58.96 23.04 -10.17
C ALA A 471 59.70 23.97 -11.15
N GLU A 472 59.03 25.00 -11.68
CA GLU A 472 59.62 25.99 -12.59
C GLU A 472 60.55 26.98 -11.85
N LYS A 473 60.36 27.16 -10.54
CA LYS A 473 61.15 28.11 -9.72
C LYS A 473 62.40 27.51 -9.06
N ASN A 474 62.59 26.19 -9.16
CA ASN A 474 63.75 25.46 -8.61
C ASN A 474 64.63 24.82 -9.71
N GLY A 475 64.46 25.24 -10.97
CA GLY A 475 65.12 24.68 -12.15
C GLY A 475 66.02 25.65 -12.94
N GLU A 476 66.52 26.72 -12.31
CA GLU A 476 67.65 27.54 -12.82
C GLU A 476 68.85 27.49 -11.87
#